data_AF-A0A519W0P8-F1
#
_entry.id   AF-A0A519W0P8-F1
#
_cell.length_a   1.000
_cell.length_b   1.000
_cell.length_c   1.000
_cell.angle_alpha   90.00
_cell.angle_beta   90.00
_cell.angle_gamma   90.00
#
_symmetry.space_group_name_H-M   'P 1'
#
loop_
_entity.id
_entity.type
_entity.pdbx_description
1 polymer ?
#
loop_
_entity_poly.entity_id
_entity_poly.type
_entity_poly.pdbx_seq_one_letter_code
_entity_poly.pdbx_strand_id
1 'polypeptide(L)' 'PLLKVWFQDGKEDDKISVIKVEPTDVYYWDTKHGEAISFIKMAASIITGKTMDDSVEGKLEI' A
#
# COMPACT_ATOMS: atom_id res chain seq x y z
N PRO A 1 -11.30 14.59 -15.41
CA PRO A 1 -12.75 14.29 -15.33
C PRO A 1 -13.25 14.07 -13.90
N LEU A 2 -12.62 13.18 -13.12
CA LEU A 2 -13.01 12.87 -11.74
C LEU A 2 -12.95 14.08 -10.78
N LEU A 3 -11.89 14.90 -10.87
CA LEU A 3 -11.76 16.13 -10.06
C LEU A 3 -12.87 17.15 -10.31
N LYS A 4 -13.43 17.19 -11.54
CA LYS A 4 -14.52 18.12 -11.89
C LYS A 4 -15.83 17.83 -11.16
N VAL A 5 -15.98 16.65 -10.56
CA VAL A 5 -17.14 16.33 -9.69
C VAL A 5 -17.15 17.22 -8.45
N TRP A 6 -15.96 17.55 -7.93
CA TRP A 6 -15.79 18.32 -6.69
C TRP A 6 -15.41 19.77 -6.95
N PHE A 7 -14.64 20.03 -8.00
CA PHE A 7 -14.14 21.35 -8.39
C PHE A 7 -14.55 21.65 -9.83
N GLN A 8 -15.72 22.27 -10.03
CA GLN A 8 -16.36 22.42 -11.34
C GLN A 8 -15.47 23.21 -12.32
N ASP A 9 -14.75 24.21 -11.80
CA ASP A 9 -13.82 25.05 -12.55
C ASP A 9 -12.43 24.39 -12.73
N GLY A 10 -12.25 23.18 -12.19
CA GLY A 10 -11.05 22.38 -12.32
C GLY A 10 -9.84 23.03 -11.65
N LYS A 11 -8.77 23.25 -12.41
CA LYS A 11 -7.53 23.84 -11.88
C LYS A 11 -7.65 25.32 -11.47
N GLU A 12 -8.68 26.00 -11.97
CA GLU A 12 -8.92 27.42 -11.68
C GLU A 12 -9.91 27.62 -10.51
N ASP A 13 -10.39 26.54 -9.90
CA ASP A 13 -11.34 26.59 -8.78
C ASP A 13 -10.67 27.17 -7.53
N ASP A 14 -11.20 28.25 -6.97
CA ASP A 14 -10.60 28.96 -5.82
C ASP A 14 -10.61 28.14 -4.52
N LYS A 15 -11.40 27.07 -4.46
CA LYS A 15 -11.49 26.16 -3.32
C LYS A 15 -10.53 24.97 -3.44
N ILE A 16 -9.82 24.83 -4.56
CA ILE A 16 -8.83 23.77 -4.72
C ILE A 16 -7.50 24.17 -4.09
N SER A 17 -6.86 23.22 -3.40
CA SER A 17 -5.50 23.38 -2.90
C SER A 17 -4.73 22.08 -3.15
N VAL A 18 -3.43 22.20 -3.41
CA VAL A 18 -2.54 21.07 -3.65
C VAL A 18 -1.68 20.86 -2.42
N ILE A 19 -1.73 19.66 -1.86
CA ILE A 19 -0.84 19.23 -0.78
C ILE A 19 0.28 18.41 -1.40
N LYS A 20 1.52 18.86 -1.18
CA LYS A 20 2.72 18.08 -1.51
C LYS A 20 3.18 17.34 -0.26
N VAL A 21 3.40 16.04 -0.39
CA VAL A 21 3.96 15.20 0.67
C VAL A 21 5.31 14.69 0.18
N GLU A 22 6.36 15.01 0.93
CA GLU A 22 7.72 14.48 0.73
C GLU A 22 8.04 13.59 1.93
N PRO A 23 8.06 12.26 1.77
CA PRO A 23 8.45 11.38 2.86
C PRO A 23 9.92 11.61 3.20
N THR A 24 10.25 11.67 4.50
CA THR A 24 11.64 11.76 4.98
C THR A 24 12.23 10.39 5.27
N ASP A 25 11.38 9.44 5.61
CA ASP A 25 11.72 8.07 5.96
C ASP A 25 10.60 7.15 5.48
N VAL A 26 10.95 5.99 4.91
CA VAL A 26 9.98 5.00 4.46
C VAL A 26 10.39 3.61 4.90
N TYR A 27 9.45 2.93 5.56
CA TYR A 27 9.52 1.51 5.87
C TYR A 27 8.24 0.85 5.38
N TYR A 28 8.36 -0.28 4.68
CA TYR A 28 7.22 -0.98 4.13
C TYR A 28 7.19 -2.44 4.60
N TRP A 29 5.97 -2.99 4.55
CA TRP A 29 5.67 -4.40 4.72
C TRP A 29 4.75 -4.84 3.60
N ASP A 30 5.05 -5.95 2.97
CA ASP A 30 4.26 -6.56 1.91
C ASP A 30 4.30 -8.10 2.01
N THR A 31 3.45 -8.77 1.25
CA THR A 31 3.47 -10.21 1.06
C THR A 31 4.27 -10.58 -0.17
N LYS A 32 5.20 -11.53 -0.07
CA LYS A 32 6.01 -12.04 -1.20
C LYS A 32 5.15 -12.62 -2.33
N HIS A 33 3.94 -13.10 -2.01
CA HIS A 33 3.06 -13.81 -2.92
C HIS A 33 1.65 -13.22 -2.84
N GLY A 34 0.87 -13.36 -3.92
CA GLY A 34 -0.53 -12.94 -3.93
C GLY A 34 -1.37 -13.65 -2.87
N GLU A 35 -2.50 -13.02 -2.51
CA GLU A 35 -3.38 -13.40 -1.39
C GLU A 35 -3.67 -14.91 -1.28
N ALA A 36 -3.94 -15.58 -2.42
CA ALA A 36 -4.25 -17.00 -2.44
C ALA A 36 -3.07 -17.90 -1.97
N ILE A 37 -1.84 -17.58 -2.36
CA ILE A 37 -0.66 -18.36 -1.96
C ILE A 37 -0.33 -18.11 -0.49
N SER A 38 -0.45 -16.85 -0.05
CA SER A 38 -0.30 -16.46 1.36
C SER A 38 -1.29 -17.21 2.25
N PHE A 39 -2.55 -17.38 1.82
CA PHE A 39 -3.55 -18.15 2.54
C PHE A 39 -3.21 -19.65 2.64
N ILE A 40 -2.74 -20.26 1.54
CA ILE A 40 -2.31 -21.68 1.55
C ILE A 40 -1.14 -21.89 2.51
N LYS A 41 -0.15 -21.00 2.51
CA LYS A 41 0.99 -21.07 3.45
C LYS A 41 0.57 -20.87 4.89
N MET A 42 -0.38 -19.98 5.16
CA MET A 42 -0.97 -19.81 6.48
C MET A 42 -1.67 -21.10 6.95
N ALA A 43 -2.53 -21.70 6.12
CA ALA A 43 -3.19 -22.96 6.44
C ALA A 43 -2.18 -24.10 6.67
N ALA A 44 -1.15 -24.20 5.83
CA ALA A 44 -0.07 -25.17 6.00
C ALA A 44 0.73 -24.92 7.30
N SER A 45 0.97 -23.66 7.68
CA SER A 45 1.66 -23.30 8.92
C SER A 45 0.87 -23.73 10.16
N ILE A 46 -0.46 -23.56 10.14
CA ILE A 46 -1.35 -24.02 11.22
C ILE A 46 -1.30 -25.54 11.37
N ILE A 47 -1.34 -26.28 10.27
CA ILE A 47 -1.33 -27.75 10.28
C ILE A 47 0.03 -28.30 10.71
N THR A 48 1.12 -27.69 10.24
CA THR A 48 2.49 -28.19 10.46
C THR A 48 3.15 -27.64 11.73
N GLY A 49 2.58 -26.60 12.35
CA GLY A 49 3.16 -25.91 13.50
C GLY A 49 4.44 -25.13 13.18
N LYS A 50 4.79 -24.98 11.90
CA LYS A 50 5.99 -24.27 11.45
C LYS A 50 5.59 -22.92 10.86
N THR A 51 6.28 -21.86 11.27
CA THR A 51 6.10 -20.54 10.68
C THR A 51 6.65 -20.53 9.25
N MET A 52 5.78 -20.32 8.27
CA MET A 52 6.18 -19.98 6.91
C MET A 52 6.17 -18.46 6.78
N ASP A 53 7.34 -17.83 6.94
CA ASP A 53 7.48 -16.38 6.77
C ASP A 53 7.35 -16.02 5.28
N ASP A 54 6.24 -15.36 4.94
CA ASP A 54 5.95 -14.88 3.60
C ASP A 54 5.97 -13.34 3.49
N SER A 55 6.50 -12.66 4.51
CA SER A 55 6.62 -11.20 4.49
C SER A 55 7.85 -10.76 3.70
N VAL A 56 7.72 -9.63 3.00
CA VAL A 56 8.83 -8.76 2.61
C VAL A 56 8.70 -7.50 3.42
N GLU A 57 9.79 -7.08 4.05
CA GLU A 57 9.86 -5.79 4.70
C GLU A 57 11.18 -5.11 4.37
N GLY A 58 11.21 -3.78 4.46
CA GLY A 58 12.43 -3.05 4.19
C GLY A 58 12.30 -1.55 4.34
N LYS A 59 13.47 -0.90 4.40
CA LYS A 59 13.60 0.55 4.24
C LYS A 59 13.71 0.86 2.75
N LEU A 60 12.95 1.84 2.28
CA LEU A 60 13.15 2.39 0.94
C LEU A 60 14.08 3.59 1.01
N GLU A 61 15.08 3.61 0.13
CA GLU A 61 15.85 4.82 -0.12
C GLU A 61 15.00 5.76 -0.99
N ILE A 62 14.90 7.02 -0.54
CA ILE A 62 14.10 8.10 -1.13
C ILE A 62 14.99 9.29 -1.44
#